data_AF-A0A8S4D0M1-F1
#
_entry.id   AF-A0A8S4D0M1-F1
#
_cell.length_a   1.000
_cell.length_b   1.000
_cell.length_c   1.000
_cell.angle_alpha   90.00
_cell.angle_beta   90.00
_cell.angle_gamma   90.00
#
_symmetry.space_group_name_H-M   'P 1'
#
loop_
_entity.id
_entity.type
_entity.pdbx_description
1 polymer ?
#
loop_
_entity_poly.entity_id
_entity_poly.type
_entity_poly.pdbx_seq_one_letter_code
_entity_poly.pdbx_strand_id
1 'polypeptide(L)'
;MYTGTVSGPQPQPQGLIVETGAGATVLPLPATTLEQIRHIAAAPGVSVLRLPPAAAEPPPGAREADLDLCYVCKHCKVAFPAPAPLQAHQARACYAGRDAARGHVRVVQPALECRACPGQRFRCAADYRRHADAHAPPEPLSHQMEDVVNQITLLAARAAQDPAEPFPPPPRFPPDLPLASAGH
;
A
#
# COMPACT_ATOMS: atom_id res chain seq x y z
N MET A 1 32.34 26.79 43.95
CA MET A 1 32.70 25.64 43.10
C MET A 1 31.63 25.54 42.02
N TYR A 2 31.96 25.87 40.77
CA TYR A 2 31.00 25.86 39.65
C TYR A 2 30.92 24.44 39.08
N THR A 3 29.75 23.80 39.16
CA THR A 3 29.46 22.56 38.46
C THR A 3 29.01 22.89 37.05
N GLY A 4 29.94 22.80 36.08
CA GLY A 4 29.61 22.86 34.66
C GLY A 4 28.92 21.57 34.22
N THR A 5 27.67 21.67 33.80
CA THR A 5 26.97 20.59 33.09
C THR A 5 27.57 20.47 31.69
N VAL A 6 28.29 19.38 31.43
CA VAL A 6 28.76 19.03 30.09
C VAL A 6 27.55 18.51 29.31
N SER A 7 26.99 19.36 28.45
CA SER A 7 26.02 18.96 27.43
C SER A 7 26.72 17.98 26.50
N GLY A 8 26.37 16.69 26.60
CA GLY A 8 26.84 15.68 25.65
C GLY A 8 26.40 16.03 24.22
N PRO A 9 27.16 15.59 23.19
CA PRO A 9 26.79 15.82 21.81
C PRO A 9 25.43 15.17 21.53
N GLN A 10 24.41 16.00 21.36
CA GLN A 10 23.10 15.58 20.89
C GLN A 10 23.30 14.84 19.56
N PRO A 11 22.81 13.60 19.40
CA PRO A 11 22.92 12.89 18.13
C PRO A 11 22.17 13.73 17.09
N GLN A 12 22.92 14.39 16.21
CA GLN A 12 22.32 15.12 15.10
C GLN A 12 21.51 14.12 14.28
N PRO A 13 20.26 14.42 13.90
CA PRO A 13 19.51 13.57 12.99
C PRO A 13 20.28 13.49 11.67
N GLN A 14 20.91 12.33 11.44
CA GLN A 14 21.60 12.03 10.20
C GLN A 14 20.52 11.82 9.14
N GLY A 15 20.33 12.79 8.26
CA GLY A 15 19.29 12.74 7.25
C GLY A 15 19.57 13.70 6.10
N LEU A 16 19.04 13.37 4.93
CA LEU A 16 19.15 14.20 3.75
C LEU A 16 18.06 15.27 3.80
N ILE A 17 18.46 16.54 3.79
CA ILE A 17 17.52 17.65 3.78
C ILE A 17 16.98 17.81 2.37
N VAL A 18 15.68 17.60 2.21
CA VAL A 18 14.93 17.75 0.96
C VAL A 18 14.18 19.08 0.99
N GLU A 19 14.53 19.98 0.09
CA GLU A 19 13.86 21.28 -0.03
C GLU A 19 12.51 21.11 -0.74
N THR A 20 11.43 21.00 0.04
CA THR A 20 10.08 21.12 -0.51
C THR A 20 9.71 22.60 -0.55
N GLY A 21 8.98 23.07 -1.57
CA GLY A 21 8.58 24.48 -1.67
C GLY A 21 7.75 25.00 -0.49
N ALA A 22 7.36 24.13 0.45
CA ALA A 22 6.66 24.43 1.71
C ALA A 22 7.58 24.40 2.95
N GLY A 23 8.88 24.13 2.80
CA GLY A 23 9.86 23.99 3.88
C GLY A 23 10.85 22.84 3.66
N ALA A 24 11.92 22.80 4.45
CA ALA A 24 12.89 21.71 4.40
C ALA A 24 12.36 20.48 5.17
N THR A 25 12.28 19.32 4.52
CA THR A 25 11.95 18.04 5.17
C THR A 25 13.20 17.19 5.28
N VAL A 26 13.43 16.53 6.42
CA VAL A 26 14.56 15.62 6.60
C VAL A 26 14.11 14.22 6.20
N LEU A 27 14.73 13.65 5.16
CA LEU A 27 14.61 12.25 4.83
C LEU A 27 15.63 11.47 5.69
N PRO A 28 15.20 10.70 6.70
CA PRO A 28 16.13 9.93 7.52
C PRO A 28 16.78 8.86 6.66
N LEU A 29 18.11 8.95 6.49
CA LEU A 29 18.89 8.01 5.72
C LEU A 29 20.06 7.53 6.57
N PRO A 30 20.45 6.23 6.47
CA PRO A 30 21.68 5.76 7.09
C PRO A 30 22.90 6.59 6.66
N ALA A 31 23.87 6.79 7.56
CA ALA A 31 25.10 7.51 7.25
C ALA A 31 25.83 6.92 6.02
N THR A 32 25.82 5.60 5.89
CA THR A 32 26.38 4.86 4.75
C THR A 32 25.72 5.28 3.43
N THR A 33 24.40 5.49 3.42
CA THR A 33 23.67 6.00 2.24
C THR A 33 24.09 7.43 1.90
N LEU A 34 24.28 8.31 2.88
CA LEU A 34 24.73 9.68 2.64
C LEU A 34 26.15 9.71 2.04
N GLU A 35 27.05 8.86 2.53
CA GLU A 35 28.39 8.70 1.98
C GLU A 35 28.35 8.15 0.53
N GLN A 36 27.50 7.17 0.27
CA GLN A 36 27.27 6.65 -1.08
C GLN A 36 26.77 7.74 -2.04
N ILE A 37 25.83 8.60 -1.61
CA ILE A 37 25.37 9.74 -2.43
C ILE A 37 26.56 10.63 -2.79
N ARG A 38 27.44 10.94 -1.82
CA ARG A 38 28.63 11.78 -2.07
C ARG A 38 29.56 11.15 -3.09
N HIS A 39 29.81 9.84 -3.00
CA HIS A 39 30.65 9.10 -3.94
C HIS A 39 30.02 9.03 -5.34
N ILE A 40 28.75 8.64 -5.46
CA ILE A 40 28.01 8.54 -6.73
C ILE A 40 27.95 9.91 -7.42
N ALA A 41 27.81 10.97 -6.65
CA ALA A 41 27.72 12.31 -7.17
C ALA A 41 29.05 12.84 -7.75
N ALA A 42 30.15 12.08 -7.71
CA ALA A 42 31.38 12.36 -8.45
C ALA A 42 31.32 11.91 -9.92
N ALA A 43 30.46 10.94 -10.27
CA ALA A 43 30.29 10.49 -11.64
C ALA A 43 29.42 11.48 -12.44
N PRO A 44 29.70 11.74 -13.73
CA PRO A 44 28.85 12.59 -14.57
C PRO A 44 27.46 11.97 -14.84
N GLY A 45 26.52 12.78 -15.35
CA GLY A 45 25.19 12.31 -15.79
C GLY A 45 24.21 11.95 -14.67
N VAL A 46 23.20 11.14 -15.01
CA VAL A 46 22.16 10.68 -14.07
C VAL A 46 22.59 9.37 -13.42
N SER A 47 22.44 9.28 -12.10
CA SER A 47 22.69 8.03 -11.36
C SER A 47 21.49 7.67 -10.51
N VAL A 48 21.30 6.38 -10.24
CA VAL A 48 20.23 5.88 -9.37
C VAL A 48 20.88 5.23 -8.14
N LEU A 49 20.49 5.68 -6.96
CA LEU A 49 20.82 5.05 -5.69
C LEU A 49 19.58 4.35 -5.16
N ARG A 50 19.64 3.02 -5.13
CA ARG A 50 18.56 2.19 -4.60
C ARG A 50 18.82 1.92 -3.12
N LEU A 51 17.88 2.34 -2.28
CA LEU A 51 17.93 2.01 -0.85
C LEU A 51 17.73 0.50 -0.64
N PRO A 52 18.33 -0.09 0.39
CA PRO A 52 18.15 -1.50 0.69
C PRO A 52 16.65 -1.85 0.79
N PRO A 53 16.19 -2.95 0.17
CA PRO A 53 14.84 -3.43 0.40
C PRO A 53 14.66 -3.77 1.88
N ALA A 54 13.47 -3.60 2.42
CA ALA A 54 13.13 -3.94 3.81
C ALA A 54 13.15 -5.46 4.11
N ALA A 55 13.84 -6.26 3.30
CA ALA A 55 14.04 -7.72 3.46
C ALA A 55 12.84 -8.64 3.18
N ALA A 56 11.83 -8.20 2.41
CA ALA A 56 10.72 -9.07 2.00
C ALA A 56 10.80 -9.44 0.51
N GLU A 57 10.69 -10.73 0.20
CA GLU A 57 10.40 -11.18 -1.16
C GLU A 57 9.06 -10.58 -1.64
N PRO A 58 8.95 -10.23 -2.93
CA PRO A 58 7.72 -9.66 -3.46
C PRO A 58 6.57 -10.68 -3.34
N PRO A 59 5.41 -10.29 -2.77
CA PRO A 59 4.26 -11.18 -2.67
C PRO A 59 3.77 -11.67 -4.05
N PRO A 60 3.06 -12.82 -4.11
CA PRO A 60 2.45 -13.30 -5.35
C PRO A 60 1.54 -12.24 -5.96
N GLY A 61 1.61 -12.07 -7.29
CA GLY A 61 0.84 -11.05 -8.00
C GLY A 61 1.42 -9.62 -7.93
N ALA A 62 2.46 -9.39 -7.13
CA ALA A 62 3.20 -8.14 -7.11
C ALA A 62 4.33 -8.15 -8.16
N ARG A 63 4.74 -6.96 -8.58
CA ARG A 63 5.97 -6.71 -9.33
C ARG A 63 6.80 -5.68 -8.57
N GLU A 64 8.11 -5.89 -8.52
CA GLU A 64 9.01 -4.90 -7.94
C GLU A 64 9.16 -3.69 -8.89
N ALA A 65 9.02 -2.51 -8.33
CA ALA A 65 9.17 -1.23 -9.02
C ALA A 65 10.01 -0.27 -8.15
N ASP A 66 10.54 0.80 -8.75
CA ASP A 66 11.25 1.84 -8.02
C ASP A 66 10.33 3.03 -7.74
N LEU A 67 10.32 3.49 -6.49
CA LEU A 67 9.65 4.70 -6.05
C LEU A 67 10.69 5.79 -5.78
N ASP A 68 10.59 6.91 -6.50
CA ASP A 68 11.45 8.06 -6.29
C ASP A 68 11.15 8.74 -4.95
N LEU A 69 12.17 8.86 -4.09
CA LEU A 69 12.08 9.58 -2.82
C LEU A 69 12.55 11.03 -2.95
N CYS A 70 13.69 11.23 -3.61
CA CYS A 70 14.25 12.56 -3.86
C CYS A 70 15.31 12.55 -4.97
N TYR A 71 15.67 13.75 -5.41
CA TYR A 71 16.61 14.03 -6.48
C TYR A 71 17.73 14.93 -5.95
N VAL A 72 18.96 14.43 -5.91
CA VAL A 72 20.11 15.17 -5.38
C VAL A 72 20.91 15.78 -6.52
N CYS A 73 21.11 17.09 -6.50
CA CYS A 73 21.96 17.76 -7.48
C CYS A 73 23.42 17.32 -7.31
N LYS A 74 24.08 16.85 -8.36
CA LYS A 74 25.48 16.40 -8.25
C LYS A 74 26.47 17.55 -8.01
N HIS A 75 26.12 18.79 -8.33
CA HIS A 75 27.02 19.93 -8.13
C HIS A 75 27.02 20.43 -6.68
N CYS A 76 25.86 20.87 -6.19
CA CYS A 76 25.73 21.45 -4.85
C CYS A 76 25.32 20.46 -3.75
N LYS A 77 25.00 19.20 -4.11
CA LYS A 77 24.51 18.14 -3.21
C LYS A 77 23.19 18.45 -2.48
N VAL A 78 22.46 19.47 -2.92
CA VAL A 78 21.10 19.79 -2.41
C VAL A 78 20.09 18.78 -2.96
N ALA A 79 19.15 18.35 -2.12
CA ALA A 79 18.10 17.40 -2.49
C ALA A 79 16.75 18.09 -2.72
N PHE A 80 16.03 17.58 -3.71
CA PHE A 80 14.74 18.09 -4.17
C PHE A 80 13.70 16.97 -4.22
N PRO A 81 12.43 17.24 -3.96
CA PRO A 81 11.37 16.22 -3.90
C PRO A 81 10.92 15.74 -5.29
N ALA A 82 11.22 16.50 -6.34
CA ALA A 82 10.77 16.22 -7.70
C ALA A 82 11.79 16.70 -8.76
N PRO A 83 11.69 16.21 -10.01
CA PRO A 83 12.58 16.65 -11.09
C PRO A 83 12.46 18.15 -11.41
N ALA A 84 11.24 18.69 -11.39
CA ALA A 84 10.96 20.08 -11.76
C ALA A 84 11.74 21.12 -10.91
N PRO A 85 11.69 21.10 -9.56
CA PRO A 85 12.47 22.05 -8.75
C PRO A 85 13.98 21.86 -8.89
N LEU A 86 14.46 20.62 -9.06
CA LEU A 86 15.86 20.35 -9.36
C LEU A 86 16.27 20.99 -10.69
N GLN A 87 15.49 20.82 -11.75
CA GLN A 87 15.79 21.39 -13.07
C GLN A 87 15.81 22.92 -13.01
N ALA A 88 14.85 23.54 -12.32
CA ALA A 88 14.83 24.98 -12.11
C ALA A 88 16.09 25.46 -11.35
N HIS A 89 16.48 24.75 -10.30
CA HIS A 89 17.71 25.02 -9.57
C HIS A 89 18.96 24.91 -10.46
N GLN A 90 19.06 23.83 -11.25
CA GLN A 90 20.19 23.60 -12.15
C GLN A 90 20.29 24.68 -13.23
N ALA A 91 19.16 25.10 -13.81
CA ALA A 91 19.12 26.08 -14.89
C ALA A 91 19.41 27.51 -14.41
N ARG A 92 18.94 27.89 -13.22
CA ARG A 92 18.92 29.30 -12.79
C ARG A 92 19.98 29.65 -11.75
N ALA A 93 20.40 28.69 -10.92
CA ALA A 93 21.23 28.97 -9.75
C ALA A 93 22.53 28.17 -9.75
N CYS A 94 22.45 26.85 -9.95
CA CYS A 94 23.57 25.94 -9.70
C CYS A 94 24.71 26.09 -10.71
N TYR A 95 24.35 26.08 -12.00
CA TYR A 95 25.28 26.07 -13.13
C TYR A 95 25.28 27.39 -13.91
N ALA A 96 24.78 28.49 -13.33
CA ALA A 96 24.77 29.79 -13.99
C ALA A 96 26.21 30.17 -14.41
N GLY A 97 26.47 30.22 -15.72
CA GLY A 97 27.79 30.53 -16.29
C GLY A 97 28.82 29.40 -16.26
N ARG A 98 28.43 28.15 -15.99
CA ARG A 98 29.35 26.98 -15.97
C ARG A 98 29.01 25.96 -17.04
N ASP A 99 30.01 25.59 -17.85
CA ASP A 99 29.95 24.43 -18.76
C ASP A 99 30.33 23.16 -18.00
N ALA A 100 29.39 22.68 -17.18
CA ALA A 100 29.55 21.44 -16.45
C ALA A 100 28.43 20.47 -16.83
N ALA A 101 28.80 19.20 -16.97
CA ALA A 101 27.84 18.13 -17.26
C ALA A 101 26.77 18.08 -16.16
N ARG A 102 25.53 18.44 -16.52
CA ARG A 102 24.39 18.42 -15.60
C ARG A 102 24.11 16.99 -15.18
N GLY A 103 24.02 16.77 -13.87
CA GLY A 103 23.80 15.45 -13.31
C GLY A 103 23.06 15.50 -11.98
N HIS A 104 22.33 14.42 -11.71
CA HIS A 104 21.63 14.23 -10.45
C HIS A 104 21.64 12.77 -10.01
N VAL A 105 21.45 12.54 -8.71
CA VAL A 105 21.25 11.22 -8.13
C VAL A 105 19.75 11.07 -7.83
N ARG A 106 19.11 10.06 -8.39
CA ARG A 106 17.76 9.63 -8.02
C ARG A 106 17.88 8.68 -6.85
N VAL A 107 17.38 9.07 -5.69
CA VAL A 107 17.30 8.18 -4.53
C VAL A 107 15.94 7.48 -4.60
N VAL A 108 15.97 6.17 -4.79
CA VAL A 108 14.76 5.36 -4.97
C VAL A 108 14.67 4.30 -3.87
N GLN A 109 13.44 3.95 -3.51
CA GLN A 109 13.14 2.82 -2.65
C GLN A 109 12.40 1.74 -3.44
N PRO A 110 12.67 0.46 -3.19
CA PRO A 110 11.84 -0.62 -3.73
C PRO A 110 10.37 -0.45 -3.30
N ALA A 111 9.49 -0.56 -4.28
CA ALA A 111 8.04 -0.52 -4.12
C ALA A 111 7.43 -1.74 -4.83
N LEU A 112 6.18 -2.03 -4.48
CA LEU A 112 5.41 -3.12 -5.07
C LEU A 112 4.33 -2.53 -5.98
N GLU A 113 4.25 -3.00 -7.20
CA GLU A 113 3.22 -2.65 -8.17
C GLU A 113 2.28 -3.85 -8.36
N CYS A 114 0.97 -3.61 -8.33
CA CYS A 114 0.00 -4.67 -8.55
C CYS A 114 -0.10 -5.01 -10.04
N ARG A 115 0.08 -6.29 -10.41
CA ARG A 115 -0.05 -6.73 -11.80
C ARG A 115 -1.48 -6.66 -12.34
N ALA A 116 -2.47 -6.74 -11.44
CA ALA A 116 -3.89 -6.67 -11.80
C ALA A 116 -4.43 -5.22 -11.86
N CYS A 117 -3.75 -4.27 -11.20
CA CYS A 117 -4.21 -2.88 -11.11
C CYS A 117 -3.12 -1.93 -11.59
N PRO A 118 -3.13 -1.55 -12.89
CA PRO A 118 -2.10 -0.69 -13.45
C PRO A 118 -2.08 0.66 -12.73
N GLY A 119 -0.89 1.09 -12.31
CA GLY A 119 -0.68 2.35 -11.61
C GLY A 119 -0.79 2.29 -10.08
N GLN A 120 -1.22 1.16 -9.49
CA GLN A 120 -1.26 1.00 -8.03
C GLN A 120 0.11 0.57 -7.50
N ARG A 121 0.71 1.41 -6.64
CA ARG A 121 2.05 1.21 -6.07
C ARG A 121 2.01 1.31 -4.55
N PHE A 122 2.72 0.39 -3.90
CA PHE A 122 2.73 0.21 -2.45
C PHE A 122 4.15 0.28 -1.92
N ARG A 123 4.32 0.96 -0.78
CA ARG A 123 5.63 1.13 -0.13
C ARG A 123 6.08 -0.10 0.64
N CYS A 124 5.13 -0.97 1.02
CA CYS A 124 5.42 -2.19 1.76
C CYS A 124 4.48 -3.34 1.38
N ALA A 125 4.91 -4.56 1.69
CA ALA A 125 4.13 -5.78 1.45
C ALA A 125 2.80 -5.81 2.23
N ALA A 126 2.73 -5.19 3.41
CA ALA A 126 1.50 -5.13 4.18
C ALA A 126 0.42 -4.31 3.48
N ASP A 127 0.77 -3.17 2.87
CA ASP A 127 -0.18 -2.35 2.10
C ASP A 127 -0.63 -3.06 0.84
N TYR A 128 0.31 -3.72 0.15
CA TYR A 128 0.00 -4.54 -1.01
C TYR A 128 -0.96 -5.68 -0.65
N ARG A 129 -0.73 -6.38 0.46
CA ARG A 129 -1.59 -7.51 0.88
C ARG A 129 -3.01 -7.04 1.18
N ARG A 130 -3.19 -5.94 1.91
CA ARG A 130 -4.53 -5.37 2.12
C ARG A 130 -5.24 -5.03 0.80
N HIS A 131 -4.50 -4.54 -0.18
CA HIS A 131 -5.04 -4.29 -1.52
C HIS A 131 -5.39 -5.60 -2.24
N ALA A 132 -4.50 -6.60 -2.21
CA ALA A 132 -4.72 -7.90 -2.83
C ALA A 132 -5.91 -8.65 -2.19
N ASP A 133 -6.10 -8.54 -0.88
CA ASP A 133 -7.22 -9.14 -0.16
C ASP A 133 -8.57 -8.53 -0.60
N ALA A 134 -8.58 -7.25 -0.98
CA ALA A 134 -9.77 -6.63 -1.58
C ALA A 134 -10.06 -7.11 -3.01
N HIS A 135 -9.06 -7.69 -3.69
CA HIS A 135 -9.18 -8.33 -5.00
C HIS A 135 -9.44 -9.82 -4.93
N ALA A 136 -9.19 -10.45 -3.77
CA ALA A 136 -9.55 -11.83 -3.57
C ALA A 136 -11.07 -11.93 -3.79
N PRO A 137 -11.53 -12.80 -4.71
CA PRO A 137 -12.96 -13.08 -4.78
C PRO A 137 -13.40 -13.49 -3.37
N PRO A 138 -14.55 -13.00 -2.85
CA PRO A 138 -15.09 -13.55 -1.63
C PRO A 138 -15.09 -15.06 -1.80
N GLU A 139 -14.60 -15.80 -0.79
CA GLU A 139 -14.54 -17.26 -0.82
C GLU A 139 -15.79 -17.77 -1.53
N PRO A 140 -15.64 -18.61 -2.57
CA PRO A 140 -16.77 -18.98 -3.39
C PRO A 140 -17.84 -19.51 -2.44
N LEU A 141 -19.05 -18.93 -2.55
CA LEU A 141 -20.23 -19.29 -1.77
C LEU A 141 -20.52 -20.80 -1.79
N SER A 142 -19.81 -21.59 -2.62
CA SER A 142 -19.86 -23.05 -2.66
C SER A 142 -19.57 -23.70 -1.30
N HIS A 143 -18.55 -23.30 -0.55
CA HIS A 143 -18.26 -23.98 0.74
C HIS A 143 -19.36 -23.73 1.77
N GLN A 144 -19.87 -22.49 1.86
CA GLN A 144 -21.01 -22.20 2.75
C GLN A 144 -22.32 -22.83 2.25
N MET A 145 -22.54 -22.92 0.95
CA MET A 145 -23.72 -23.59 0.39
C MET A 145 -23.66 -25.12 0.58
N GLU A 146 -22.48 -25.74 0.48
CA GLU A 146 -22.29 -27.16 0.76
C GLU A 146 -22.56 -27.51 2.22
N ASP A 147 -22.11 -26.68 3.18
CA ASP A 147 -22.44 -26.87 4.59
C ASP A 147 -23.94 -26.72 4.87
N VAL A 148 -24.61 -25.75 4.24
CA VAL A 148 -26.07 -25.59 4.35
C VAL A 148 -26.81 -26.79 3.74
N VAL A 149 -26.38 -27.26 2.55
CA VAL A 149 -26.99 -28.44 1.90
C VAL A 149 -26.77 -29.70 2.72
N ASN A 150 -25.57 -29.91 3.26
CA ASN A 150 -25.25 -31.04 4.14
C ASN A 150 -26.08 -30.98 5.43
N GLN A 151 -26.25 -29.79 6.03
CA GLN A 151 -27.08 -29.60 7.22
C GLN A 151 -28.57 -29.87 6.94
N ILE A 152 -29.12 -29.36 5.83
CA ILE A 152 -30.49 -29.64 5.39
C ILE A 152 -30.68 -31.15 5.15
N THR A 153 -29.72 -31.80 4.50
CA THR A 153 -29.76 -33.24 4.22
C THR A 153 -29.77 -34.05 5.51
N LEU A 154 -28.93 -33.69 6.48
CA LEU A 154 -28.90 -34.32 7.80
C LEU A 154 -30.21 -34.10 8.58
N LEU A 155 -30.79 -32.90 8.50
CA LEU A 155 -32.09 -32.58 9.11
C LEU A 155 -33.21 -33.40 8.47
N ALA A 156 -33.25 -33.50 7.14
CA ALA A 156 -34.23 -34.28 6.41
C ALA A 156 -34.10 -35.79 6.71
N ALA A 157 -32.88 -36.31 6.77
CA ALA A 157 -32.63 -37.71 7.12
C ALA A 157 -33.11 -38.03 8.55
N ARG A 158 -32.91 -37.11 9.51
CA ARG A 158 -33.42 -37.26 10.88
C ARG A 158 -34.95 -37.21 10.93
N ALA A 159 -35.58 -36.28 10.21
CA ALA A 159 -37.04 -36.19 10.12
C ALA A 159 -37.68 -37.44 9.47
N ALA A 160 -36.98 -38.09 8.53
CA ALA A 160 -37.44 -39.34 7.92
C ALA A 160 -37.26 -40.58 8.81
N GLN A 161 -36.38 -40.51 9.82
CA GLN A 161 -36.12 -41.60 10.77
C GLN A 161 -36.92 -41.48 12.08
N ASP A 162 -37.58 -40.34 12.30
CA ASP A 162 -38.52 -40.12 13.40
C ASP A 162 -39.95 -40.41 12.88
N PRO A 163 -40.51 -41.62 13.09
CA PRO A 163 -41.92 -41.86 12.82
C PRO A 163 -42.74 -41.19 13.93
N ALA A 164 -42.81 -39.86 13.92
CA ALA A 164 -43.79 -39.14 14.70
C ALA A 164 -45.17 -39.48 14.13
N GLU A 165 -45.93 -40.19 14.96
CA GLU A 165 -47.37 -40.24 15.13
C GLU A 165 -48.30 -39.81 13.96
N PRO A 166 -49.40 -40.55 13.72
CA PRO A 166 -50.35 -40.25 12.66
C PRO A 166 -50.84 -38.80 12.76
N PHE A 167 -50.69 -38.06 11.64
CA PHE A 167 -51.19 -36.71 11.43
C PHE A 167 -52.60 -36.54 12.03
N PRO A 168 -52.86 -35.50 12.87
CA PRO A 168 -54.22 -35.16 13.22
C PRO A 168 -55.00 -34.78 11.95
N PRO A 169 -56.27 -35.19 11.82
CA PRO A 169 -57.05 -34.92 10.63
C PRO A 169 -57.18 -33.42 10.36
N PRO A 170 -57.24 -32.99 9.08
CA PRO A 170 -57.33 -31.59 8.72
C PRO A 170 -58.56 -30.94 9.38
N PRO A 171 -58.47 -29.66 9.81
CA PRO A 171 -59.62 -28.97 10.35
C PRO A 171 -60.72 -28.90 9.30
N ARG A 172 -61.91 -29.40 9.65
CA ARG A 172 -63.11 -29.29 8.81
C ARG A 172 -63.48 -27.82 8.70
N PHE A 173 -63.31 -27.24 7.52
CA PHE A 173 -63.90 -25.95 7.19
C PHE A 173 -65.43 -26.07 7.25
N PRO A 174 -66.15 -25.15 7.92
CA PRO A 174 -67.61 -25.12 7.85
C PRO A 174 -68.05 -24.83 6.40
N PRO A 175 -69.18 -25.39 5.95
CA PRO A 175 -69.65 -25.17 4.59
C PRO A 175 -70.00 -23.71 4.35
N ASP A 176 -69.64 -23.26 3.15
CA ASP A 176 -69.90 -21.98 2.51
C ASP A 176 -71.27 -21.40 2.88
N LEU A 177 -71.28 -20.23 3.56
CA LEU A 177 -72.47 -19.42 3.73
C LEU A 177 -72.86 -18.85 2.36
N PRO A 178 -74.14 -18.94 1.95
CA PRO A 178 -74.53 -18.57 0.60
C PRO A 178 -74.29 -17.08 0.37
N LEU A 179 -73.66 -16.79 -0.76
CA LEU A 179 -73.45 -15.47 -1.33
C LEU A 179 -74.80 -14.73 -1.39
N ALA A 180 -75.04 -13.80 -0.46
CA ALA A 180 -76.16 -12.89 -0.53
C ALA A 180 -75.88 -11.86 -1.63
N SER A 181 -76.30 -12.21 -2.84
CA SER A 181 -76.42 -11.30 -3.98
C SER A 181 -77.79 -10.62 -3.93
N ALA A 182 -77.81 -9.32 -3.62
CA ALA A 182 -78.84 -8.32 -4.00
C ALA A 182 -78.41 -6.98 -3.37
N GLY A 183 -78.37 -5.83 -4.02
CA GLY A 183 -78.86 -5.39 -5.31
C GLY A 183 -79.13 -3.88 -5.21
N HIS A 184 -78.86 -3.14 -6.30
CA HIS A 184 -79.21 -1.74 -6.59
C HIS A 184 -78.72 -0.64 -5.62
#